data_AF-A0A3C2BPX1-F1
#
_entry.id   AF-A0A3C2BPX1-F1
#
_cell.length_a   1.000
_cell.length_b   1.000
_cell.length_c   1.000
_cell.angle_alpha   90.00
_cell.angle_beta   90.00
_cell.angle_gamma   90.00
#
_symmetry.space_group_name_H-M   'P 1'
#
loop_
_entity.id
_entity.type
_entity.pdbx_description
1 polymer ?
#
loop_
_entity_poly.entity_id
_entity_poly.type
_entity_poly.pdbx_seq_one_letter_code
_entity_poly.pdbx_strand_id
1 'polypeptide(L)'
;AGRQILWAYCHVPAGSTRDMGEAVTDQLERFAPGFRDVVVQTQVTTAAELASYNRNYIGGDFSAGIMDVRGLVQRPVVSRVPWRTPVRGVYLCSSSTPPGPGVTGMPGYFAAKYALKDIFSLEVPALGL
;
A
#
# COMPACT_ATOMS: atom_id res chain seq x y z
N ALA A 1 27.09 20.89 -1.17
CA ALA A 1 25.68 20.95 -1.58
C ALA A 1 25.00 19.62 -1.25
N GLY A 2 23.79 19.65 -0.69
CA GLY A 2 23.03 18.43 -0.35
C GLY A 2 22.25 17.89 -1.56
N ARG A 3 22.11 16.58 -1.67
CA ARG A 3 21.22 15.92 -2.64
C ARG A 3 19.92 15.54 -1.92
N GLN A 4 18.81 15.61 -2.63
CA GLN A 4 17.48 15.25 -2.11
C GLN A 4 16.85 14.18 -3.00
N ILE A 5 16.00 13.35 -2.42
CA ILE A 5 15.22 12.34 -3.15
C ILE A 5 13.79 12.83 -3.26
N LEU A 6 13.27 12.87 -4.48
CA LEU A 6 11.87 13.14 -4.77
C LEU A 6 11.21 11.86 -5.25
N TRP A 7 10.04 11.53 -4.69
CA TRP A 7 9.19 10.45 -5.18
C TRP A 7 7.92 11.06 -5.78
N ALA A 8 7.58 10.61 -6.98
CA ALA A 8 6.34 10.97 -7.65
C ALA A 8 5.65 9.71 -8.18
N TYR A 9 4.34 9.77 -8.31
CA TYR A 9 3.52 8.70 -8.89
C TYR A 9 2.39 9.31 -9.70
N CYS A 10 1.88 8.57 -10.68
CA CYS A 10 0.75 8.97 -11.49
C CYS A 10 -0.17 7.77 -11.73
N HIS A 11 -1.43 8.05 -12.07
CA HIS A 11 -2.39 7.00 -12.43
C HIS A 11 -2.23 6.60 -13.89
N VAL A 12 -2.13 5.30 -14.12
CA VAL A 12 -2.06 4.68 -15.45
C VAL A 12 -2.96 3.43 -15.46
N PRO A 13 -3.36 2.91 -16.63
CA PRO A 13 -4.04 1.63 -16.72
C PRO A 13 -3.24 0.49 -16.08
N ALA A 14 -3.95 -0.50 -15.53
CA ALA A 14 -3.32 -1.67 -14.91
C ALA A 14 -2.39 -2.38 -15.90
N GLY A 15 -1.18 -2.71 -15.44
CA GLY A 15 -0.15 -3.37 -16.26
C GLY A 15 0.43 -2.50 -17.39
N SER A 16 0.23 -1.18 -17.35
CA SER A 16 0.82 -0.26 -18.32
C SER A 16 2.35 -0.38 -18.33
N THR A 17 2.92 -0.56 -19.52
CA THR A 17 4.35 -0.53 -19.81
C THR A 17 4.83 0.87 -20.23
N ARG A 18 3.94 1.86 -20.25
CA ARG A 18 4.26 3.22 -20.68
C ARG A 18 5.14 3.91 -19.64
N ASP A 19 6.30 4.40 -20.09
CA ASP A 19 7.12 5.32 -19.31
C ASP A 19 6.41 6.69 -19.23
N MET A 20 6.22 7.16 -17.99
CA MET A 20 5.55 8.44 -17.68
C MET A 20 6.53 9.47 -17.11
N GLY A 21 7.83 9.19 -17.06
CA GLY A 21 8.86 10.04 -16.45
C GLY A 21 8.90 11.44 -17.05
N GLU A 22 8.92 11.57 -18.37
CA GLU A 22 8.87 12.88 -19.04
C GLU A 22 7.55 13.60 -18.78
N ALA A 23 6.42 12.91 -18.83
CA ALA A 23 5.11 13.53 -18.58
C ALA A 23 4.99 14.07 -17.15
N VAL A 24 5.54 13.35 -16.16
CA VAL A 24 5.62 13.82 -14.76
C VAL A 24 6.60 14.98 -14.64
N THR A 25 7.76 14.90 -15.31
CA THR A 25 8.76 15.97 -15.32
C THR A 25 8.21 17.25 -15.94
N ASP A 26 7.46 17.17 -17.04
CA ASP A 26 6.76 18.32 -17.64
C ASP A 26 5.76 18.97 -16.68
N GLN A 27 5.02 18.16 -15.90
CA GLN A 27 4.13 18.72 -14.88
C GLN A 27 4.90 19.41 -13.76
N LEU A 28 6.00 18.81 -13.29
CA LEU A 28 6.84 19.44 -12.26
C LEU A 28 7.45 20.74 -12.78
N GLU A 29 8.02 20.75 -13.98
CA GLU A 29 8.60 21.93 -14.64
C GLU A 29 7.58 23.06 -14.78
N ARG A 30 6.33 22.74 -15.12
CA ARG A 30 5.23 23.71 -15.20
C ARG A 30 4.99 24.46 -13.88
N PHE A 31 5.12 23.77 -12.74
CA PHE A 31 4.87 24.36 -11.41
C PHE A 31 6.16 24.80 -10.68
N ALA A 32 7.31 24.30 -11.10
CA ALA A 32 8.63 24.61 -10.58
C ALA A 32 9.63 24.75 -11.74
N PRO A 33 9.64 25.91 -12.42
CA PRO A 33 10.57 26.16 -13.54
C PRO A 33 12.04 26.02 -13.11
N GLY A 34 12.85 25.37 -13.94
CA GLY A 34 14.24 25.00 -13.65
C GLY A 34 14.37 23.67 -12.89
N PHE A 35 13.28 22.92 -12.69
CA PHE A 35 13.33 21.61 -12.04
C PHE A 35 14.25 20.66 -12.81
N ARG A 36 14.12 20.60 -14.15
CA ARG A 36 14.97 19.75 -14.99
C ARG A 36 16.47 20.00 -14.79
N ASP A 37 16.86 21.25 -14.58
CA ASP A 37 18.27 21.65 -14.44
C ASP A 37 18.92 21.10 -13.16
N VAL A 38 18.12 20.73 -12.15
CA VAL A 38 18.59 20.17 -10.88
C VAL A 38 18.44 18.66 -10.78
N VAL A 39 17.85 18.00 -11.79
CA VAL A 39 17.71 16.54 -11.81
C VAL A 39 19.05 15.89 -12.18
N VAL A 40 19.63 15.17 -11.22
CA VAL A 40 20.89 14.43 -11.42
C VAL A 40 20.66 13.03 -12.00
N GLN A 41 19.57 12.37 -11.58
CA GLN A 41 19.20 11.03 -12.03
C GLN A 41 17.70 10.83 -11.87
N THR A 42 17.10 10.13 -12.83
CA THR A 42 15.71 9.70 -12.80
C THR A 42 15.67 8.17 -12.90
N GLN A 43 14.83 7.54 -12.07
CA GLN A 43 14.47 6.13 -12.22
C GLN A 43 12.95 6.06 -12.32
N VAL A 44 12.47 5.44 -13.40
CA VAL A 44 11.05 5.17 -13.60
C VAL A 44 10.81 3.67 -13.40
N THR A 45 9.71 3.34 -12.75
CA THR A 45 9.18 1.97 -12.66
C THR A 45 7.77 2.01 -13.20
N THR A 46 7.52 1.30 -14.30
CA THR A 46 6.20 1.23 -14.91
C THR A 46 5.24 0.37 -14.08
N ALA A 47 3.93 0.46 -14.35
CA ALA A 47 2.94 -0.36 -13.65
C ALA A 47 3.15 -1.87 -13.91
N ALA A 48 3.61 -2.25 -15.11
CA ALA A 48 3.97 -3.64 -15.43
C ALA A 48 5.17 -4.16 -14.62
N GLU A 49 6.12 -3.29 -14.30
CA GLU A 49 7.36 -3.65 -13.60
C GLU A 49 7.20 -3.63 -12.08
N LEU A 50 6.21 -2.93 -11.53
CA LEU A 50 6.09 -2.74 -10.08
C LEU A 50 5.95 -4.06 -9.30
N ALA A 51 5.37 -5.10 -9.91
CA ALA A 51 5.29 -6.44 -9.33
C ALA A 51 6.65 -7.14 -9.16
N SER A 52 7.67 -6.73 -9.93
CA SER A 52 9.05 -7.23 -9.77
C SER A 52 9.69 -6.72 -8.48
N TYR A 53 9.34 -5.49 -8.07
CA TYR A 53 9.76 -4.91 -6.80
C TYR A 53 9.02 -5.54 -5.61
N ASN A 54 7.70 -5.70 -5.72
CA ASN A 54 6.90 -6.38 -4.70
C ASN A 54 5.79 -7.19 -5.38
N ARG A 55 5.81 -8.51 -5.18
CA ARG A 55 4.86 -9.44 -5.83
C ARG A 55 3.38 -9.15 -5.51
N ASN A 56 3.09 -8.38 -4.46
CA ASN A 56 1.72 -7.96 -4.14
C ASN A 56 1.20 -6.84 -5.06
N TYR A 57 2.08 -6.12 -5.77
CA TYR A 57 1.73 -4.97 -6.61
C TYR A 57 1.42 -5.38 -8.06
N ILE A 58 0.59 -6.41 -8.20
CA ILE A 58 0.21 -6.97 -9.49
C ILE A 58 -0.46 -5.86 -10.33
N GLY A 59 0.03 -5.68 -11.56
CA GLY A 59 -0.49 -4.67 -12.48
C GLY A 59 -0.27 -3.22 -12.04
N GLY A 60 0.61 -2.96 -11.05
CA GLY A 60 0.89 -1.63 -10.53
C GLY A 60 0.02 -1.23 -9.34
N ASP A 61 -0.79 -2.14 -8.80
CA ASP A 61 -1.74 -1.84 -7.75
C ASP A 61 -1.14 -2.01 -6.34
N PHE A 62 -0.76 -0.88 -5.72
CA PHE A 62 -0.27 -0.87 -4.34
C PHE A 62 -1.36 -1.18 -3.30
N SER A 63 -2.63 -0.96 -3.65
CA SER A 63 -3.77 -1.24 -2.78
C SER A 63 -4.13 -2.73 -2.78
N ALA A 64 -3.52 -3.52 -3.66
CA ALA A 64 -3.76 -4.95 -3.84
C ALA A 64 -5.24 -5.28 -4.07
N GLY A 65 -5.92 -4.49 -4.88
CA GLY A 65 -7.30 -4.66 -5.34
C GLY A 65 -8.11 -3.37 -5.31
N ILE A 66 -9.30 -3.43 -5.90
CA ILE A 66 -10.20 -2.28 -6.08
C ILE A 66 -10.59 -1.67 -4.73
N MET A 67 -10.56 -0.33 -4.68
CA MET A 67 -10.87 0.49 -3.52
C MET A 67 -12.26 1.13 -3.60
N ASP A 68 -13.27 0.32 -3.89
CA ASP A 68 -14.67 0.70 -3.74
C ASP A 68 -15.24 0.12 -2.42
N VAL A 69 -16.45 0.53 -2.05
CA VAL A 69 -17.11 0.08 -0.81
C VAL A 69 -17.21 -1.46 -0.78
N ARG A 70 -17.47 -2.07 -1.94
CA ARG A 70 -17.55 -3.51 -2.07
C ARG A 70 -16.21 -4.19 -1.83
N GLY A 71 -15.14 -3.67 -2.44
CA GLY A 71 -13.77 -4.13 -2.26
C GLY A 71 -13.34 -4.02 -0.81
N LEU A 72 -13.65 -2.93 -0.13
CA LEU A 72 -13.36 -2.77 1.31
C LEU A 72 -14.03 -3.85 2.18
N VAL A 73 -15.28 -4.22 1.88
CA VAL A 73 -16.03 -5.24 2.64
C VAL A 73 -15.57 -6.66 2.30
N GLN A 74 -15.19 -6.92 1.06
CA GLN A 74 -14.80 -8.24 0.58
C GLN A 74 -13.35 -8.62 0.92
N ARG A 75 -12.55 -7.67 1.42
CA ARG A 75 -11.13 -7.87 1.75
C ARG A 75 -10.93 -8.45 3.15
N PRO A 76 -10.06 -9.47 3.33
CA PRO A 76 -9.69 -10.49 2.34
C PRO A 76 -10.79 -11.55 2.17
N VAL A 77 -11.74 -11.60 3.11
CA VAL A 77 -12.92 -12.46 3.12
C VAL A 77 -14.07 -11.68 3.74
N VAL A 78 -15.31 -11.94 3.29
CA VAL A 78 -16.51 -11.38 3.93
C VAL A 78 -16.70 -12.09 5.28
N SER A 79 -16.28 -11.42 6.35
CA SER A 79 -16.29 -11.95 7.70
C SER A 79 -16.50 -10.84 8.72
N ARG A 80 -17.07 -11.20 9.89
CA ARG A 80 -17.09 -10.32 11.06
C ARG A 80 -15.71 -10.16 11.70
N VAL A 81 -14.78 -11.06 11.37
CA VAL A 81 -13.39 -11.09 11.84
C VAL A 81 -12.44 -11.32 10.64
N PRO A 82 -12.28 -10.33 9.74
CA PRO A 82 -11.52 -10.48 8.50
C PRO A 82 -10.01 -10.69 8.69
N TRP A 83 -9.48 -10.42 9.89
CA TRP A 83 -8.07 -10.64 10.24
C TRP A 83 -7.75 -12.08 10.65
N ARG A 84 -8.77 -12.92 10.92
CA ARG A 84 -8.58 -14.32 11.32
C ARG A 84 -8.58 -15.22 10.06
N THR A 85 -7.62 -16.12 9.97
CA THR A 85 -7.61 -17.15 8.93
C THR A 85 -8.27 -18.45 9.41
N PRO A 86 -8.63 -19.38 8.51
CA PRO A 86 -9.10 -20.71 8.90
C PRO A 86 -8.06 -21.53 9.67
N VAL A 87 -6.78 -21.20 9.54
CA VAL A 87 -5.69 -21.89 10.25
C VAL A 87 -5.57 -21.30 11.66
N ARG A 88 -5.69 -22.18 12.66
CA ARG A 88 -5.57 -21.77 14.07
C ARG A 88 -4.21 -21.13 14.32
N GLY A 89 -4.22 -19.96 14.96
CA GLY A 89 -3.01 -19.22 15.32
C GLY A 89 -2.44 -18.35 14.19
N VAL A 90 -3.06 -18.32 13.01
CA VAL A 90 -2.60 -17.51 11.88
C VAL A 90 -3.58 -16.36 11.63
N TYR A 91 -3.05 -15.14 11.61
CA TYR A 91 -3.79 -13.89 11.46
C TYR A 91 -3.17 -13.00 10.38
N LEU A 92 -4.00 -12.21 9.72
CA LEU A 92 -3.61 -11.23 8.72
C LEU A 92 -3.57 -9.84 9.36
N CYS A 93 -2.43 -9.17 9.28
CA CYS A 93 -2.13 -7.95 10.04
C CYS A 93 -1.64 -6.77 9.18
N SER A 94 -1.84 -6.83 7.87
CA SER A 94 -1.27 -5.86 6.93
C SER A 94 -2.33 -5.11 6.12
N SER A 95 -1.89 -4.21 5.25
CA SER A 95 -2.68 -3.25 4.46
C SER A 95 -3.75 -3.87 3.55
N SER A 96 -3.69 -5.18 3.30
CA SER A 96 -4.73 -5.89 2.55
C SER A 96 -5.94 -6.30 3.38
N THR A 97 -5.94 -6.01 4.69
CA THR A 97 -7.07 -6.24 5.58
C THR A 97 -7.78 -4.92 5.93
N PRO A 98 -9.06 -4.95 6.36
CA PRO A 98 -9.76 -3.77 6.84
C PRO A 98 -8.99 -3.08 7.98
N PRO A 99 -9.00 -1.74 8.08
CA PRO A 99 -9.90 -0.78 7.42
C PRO A 99 -9.54 -0.40 5.98
N GLY A 100 -8.43 -0.88 5.42
CA GLY A 100 -8.05 -0.59 4.05
C GLY A 100 -6.54 -0.46 3.85
N PRO A 101 -6.11 -0.14 2.62
CA PRO A 101 -4.71 0.01 2.26
C PRO A 101 -4.09 1.25 2.92
N GLY A 102 -2.77 1.30 2.89
CA GLY A 102 -1.98 2.36 3.47
C GLY A 102 -1.28 1.96 4.77
N VAL A 103 -0.50 2.89 5.29
CA VAL A 103 0.30 2.69 6.50
C VAL A 103 -0.55 3.08 7.71
N THR A 104 -1.27 2.10 8.27
CA THR A 104 -2.04 2.27 9.51
C THR A 104 -1.68 1.17 10.51
N GLY A 105 -1.77 1.48 11.80
CA GLY A 105 -1.58 0.48 12.88
C GLY A 105 -2.78 -0.45 13.09
N MET A 106 -3.91 -0.18 12.43
CA MET A 106 -5.19 -0.83 12.72
C MET A 106 -5.24 -2.31 12.33
N PRO A 107 -4.77 -2.75 11.15
CA PRO A 107 -4.65 -4.17 10.81
C PRO A 107 -3.89 -4.99 11.85
N GLY A 108 -2.75 -4.47 12.29
CA GLY A 108 -1.92 -5.10 13.32
C GLY A 108 -2.64 -5.16 14.66
N TYR A 109 -3.27 -4.06 15.07
CA TYR A 109 -4.06 -3.98 16.29
C TYR A 109 -5.18 -5.03 16.31
N PHE A 110 -5.97 -5.14 15.23
CA PHE A 110 -7.06 -6.11 15.19
C PHE A 110 -6.58 -7.56 15.14
N ALA A 111 -5.53 -7.85 14.37
CA ALA A 111 -4.91 -9.17 14.38
C ALA A 111 -4.44 -9.57 15.79
N ALA A 112 -3.74 -8.68 16.49
CA ALA A 112 -3.27 -8.92 17.86
C ALA A 112 -4.43 -9.08 18.85
N LYS A 113 -5.47 -8.24 18.75
CA LYS A 113 -6.69 -8.34 19.56
C LYS A 113 -7.35 -9.72 19.46
N TYR A 114 -7.48 -10.26 18.25
CA TYR A 114 -8.07 -11.58 18.06
C TYR A 114 -7.11 -12.71 18.46
N ALA A 115 -5.81 -12.56 18.23
CA ALA A 115 -4.82 -13.52 18.72
C ALA A 115 -4.82 -13.66 20.25
N LEU A 116 -4.86 -12.53 20.98
CA LEU A 116 -4.97 -12.51 22.45
C LEU A 116 -6.22 -13.24 22.93
N LYS A 117 -7.36 -12.96 22.31
CA LYS A 117 -8.64 -13.60 22.65
C LYS A 117 -8.63 -15.10 22.37
N ASP A 118 -8.18 -15.51 21.18
CA ASP A 118 -8.38 -16.87 20.67
C ASP A 118 -7.34 -17.87 21.17
N ILE A 119 -6.11 -17.40 21.43
CA ILE A 119 -5.00 -18.25 21.85
C ILE A 119 -4.81 -18.19 23.36
N PHE A 120 -4.93 -17.01 23.95
CA PHE A 120 -4.57 -16.76 25.34
C PHE A 120 -5.78 -16.49 26.25
N SER A 121 -6.98 -16.33 25.69
CA SER A 121 -8.18 -15.90 26.42
C SER A 121 -7.96 -14.57 27.16
N LEU A 122 -7.16 -13.68 26.57
CA LEU A 122 -6.82 -12.37 27.12
C LEU A 122 -7.52 -11.25 26.36
N GLU A 123 -7.76 -10.14 27.06
CA GLU A 123 -8.19 -8.89 26.46
C GLU A 123 -6.99 -8.05 25.98
N VAL A 124 -7.27 -6.99 25.22
CA VAL A 124 -6.24 -6.04 24.80
C VAL A 124 -5.79 -5.25 26.03
N PRO A 125 -4.49 -5.25 26.38
CA PRO A 125 -4.00 -4.48 27.51
C PRO A 125 -4.12 -2.97 27.23
N ALA A 126 -4.10 -2.16 28.29
CA ALA A 126 -4.00 -0.72 28.16
C ALA A 126 -2.73 -0.35 27.38
N LEU A 127 -2.88 0.39 26.29
CA LEU A 127 -1.77 0.75 25.40
C LEU A 127 -1.05 2.05 25.81
N GLY A 128 -1.50 2.70 26.87
CA GLY A 128 -0.86 3.92 27.40
C GLY A 128 -0.88 5.13 26.44
N LEU A 129 -1.86 5.18 25.54
CA LEU A 129 -2.13 6.33 24.68
C LEU A 129 -2.89 7.43 25.43
#